data_AF-U2MSZ3-F1
#
_entry.id   AF-U2MSZ3-F1
#
_cell.length_a   1.000
_cell.length_b   1.000
_cell.length_c   1.000
_cell.angle_alpha   90.00
_cell.angle_beta   90.00
_cell.angle_gamma   90.00
#
_symmetry.space_group_name_H-M   'P 1'
#
loop_
_entity.id
_entity.type
_entity.pdbx_description
1 polymer ?
#
loop_
_entity_poly.entity_id
_entity_poly.type
_entity_poly.pdbx_seq_one_letter_code
_entity_poly.pdbx_strand_id
1 'polypeptide(L)'
;MKKYIIFFGAVLAFGFMSCKSTKQNTKPDTPTVEQPTTNVPVATDNSAALNAAETARRAAVKAGADKAAPDQFNDTDARYNALVKRSKAGENVTVELADVTARYRALEEYTKAAALKNRIDELGFQSYDKTNYNKGANALSAAQKLSADKSSTGAQLYEQAHTAYTSLNTALQNAFKTRAREERTAAFNAKRNADSVYAAVAQKKAYDGGVADFRSGDTSYAQQDAENALKHYGDARKTFEKLYADISEKRAAAQEAIEKAKAKVAETSEYAVQADKNAPLSGSNIKGIEDENAVLLKAETYDDPTKAAQAVPETISDTEAAK
;
A
#
# COMPACT_ATOMS: atom_id res chain seq x y z
N MET A 1 4.89 22.99 29.69
CA MET A 1 3.56 23.10 30.35
C MET A 1 2.68 24.05 29.56
N LYS A 2 1.66 23.55 28.86
CA LYS A 2 0.62 24.37 28.24
C LYS A 2 -0.72 23.71 28.53
N LYS A 3 -1.56 24.44 29.28
CA LYS A 3 -2.90 24.05 29.71
C LYS A 3 -3.87 24.40 28.58
N TYR A 4 -4.78 23.48 28.25
CA TYR A 4 -5.99 23.81 27.49
C TYR A 4 -7.22 23.39 28.29
N ILE A 5 -8.09 24.38 28.48
CA ILE A 5 -9.32 24.36 29.26
C ILE A 5 -10.48 23.89 28.36
N ILE A 6 -11.36 23.09 28.95
CA ILE A 6 -12.56 22.49 28.35
C ILE A 6 -13.78 23.38 28.63
N PHE A 7 -14.80 23.30 27.75
CA PHE A 7 -16.26 23.27 27.98
C PHE A 7 -17.15 24.37 27.37
N PHE A 8 -18.41 23.95 27.15
CA PHE A 8 -19.67 24.59 26.69
C PHE A 8 -19.98 24.46 25.19
N GLY A 9 -21.08 23.86 24.71
CA GLY A 9 -22.34 23.40 25.32
C GLY A 9 -23.44 24.46 25.28
N ALA A 10 -24.34 24.43 24.29
CA ALA A 10 -25.64 25.11 24.33
C ALA A 10 -26.61 24.59 23.24
N VAL A 11 -27.77 24.10 23.70
CA VAL A 11 -28.99 23.79 22.95
C VAL A 11 -29.82 25.08 22.81
N LEU A 12 -30.46 25.30 21.65
CA LEU A 12 -31.42 26.40 21.47
C LEU A 12 -32.61 25.93 20.62
N ALA A 13 -33.75 25.75 21.29
CA ALA A 13 -35.07 25.60 20.70
C ALA A 13 -35.79 26.95 20.78
N PHE A 14 -36.36 27.41 19.66
CA PHE A 14 -37.29 28.54 19.62
C PHE A 14 -38.59 28.12 18.95
N GLY A 15 -39.67 28.14 19.72
CA GLY A 15 -41.04 28.17 19.21
C GLY A 15 -41.53 29.62 19.19
N PHE A 16 -42.36 29.94 18.19
CA PHE A 16 -43.23 31.11 18.22
C PHE A 16 -44.61 30.75 17.65
N MET A 17 -45.62 30.89 18.51
CA MET A 17 -47.04 31.02 18.17
C MET A 17 -47.29 32.36 17.47
N SER A 18 -48.24 32.40 16.52
CA SER A 18 -49.13 33.55 16.36
C SER A 18 -50.43 33.16 15.62
N CYS A 19 -51.56 33.43 16.29
CA CYS A 19 -52.93 33.39 15.77
C CYS A 19 -53.38 34.80 15.37
N LYS A 20 -54.10 34.97 14.26
CA LYS A 20 -55.15 36.02 14.16
C LYS A 20 -56.21 35.75 13.06
N SER A 21 -57.43 35.48 13.55
CA SER A 21 -58.82 35.83 13.12
C SER A 21 -59.00 36.91 12.01
N THR A 22 -60.06 37.03 11.18
CA THR A 22 -61.49 36.60 11.15
C THR A 22 -62.06 36.85 9.73
N LYS A 23 -63.12 36.13 9.28
CA LYS A 23 -64.47 36.66 8.92
C LYS A 23 -65.37 35.61 8.23
N GLN A 24 -66.58 35.45 8.77
CA GLN A 24 -67.72 34.69 8.22
C GLN A 24 -68.36 35.41 7.03
N ASN A 25 -68.90 34.64 6.08
CA ASN A 25 -70.04 35.02 5.26
C ASN A 25 -70.91 33.79 4.98
N THR A 26 -72.21 34.04 4.86
CA THR A 26 -73.36 33.16 5.10
C THR A 26 -73.86 32.46 3.81
N LYS A 27 -74.08 31.14 3.90
CA LYS A 27 -75.08 30.20 3.28
C LYS A 27 -75.69 30.47 1.88
N PRO A 28 -76.02 29.42 1.07
CA PRO A 28 -76.97 28.36 1.44
C PRO A 28 -76.62 26.90 1.09
N ASP A 29 -77.30 26.00 1.80
CA ASP A 29 -77.24 24.55 1.74
C ASP A 29 -77.67 23.98 0.38
N THR A 30 -76.82 23.12 -0.21
CA THR A 30 -77.17 22.21 -1.31
C THR A 30 -76.82 20.79 -0.82
N PRO A 31 -77.71 19.79 -0.94
CA PRO A 31 -77.44 18.47 -0.39
C PRO A 31 -76.28 17.80 -1.12
N THR A 32 -75.18 17.61 -0.39
CA THR A 32 -74.05 16.78 -0.81
C THR A 32 -74.53 15.36 -1.00
N VAL A 33 -74.63 14.93 -2.25
CA VAL A 33 -74.67 13.51 -2.60
C VAL A 33 -73.30 12.94 -2.22
N GLU A 34 -73.26 12.07 -1.20
CA GLU A 34 -72.09 11.25 -0.91
C GLU A 34 -71.76 10.40 -2.15
N GLN A 35 -70.75 10.83 -2.91
CA GLN A 35 -70.05 9.92 -3.79
C GLN A 35 -69.30 8.92 -2.91
N PRO A 36 -69.41 7.61 -3.18
CA PRO A 36 -68.63 6.62 -2.47
C PRO A 36 -67.15 6.90 -2.76
N THR A 37 -66.40 7.31 -1.75
CA THR A 37 -64.95 7.27 -1.79
C THR A 37 -64.58 5.80 -1.89
N THR A 38 -64.32 5.33 -3.11
CA THR A 38 -63.45 4.17 -3.29
C THR A 38 -62.13 4.53 -2.63
N ASN A 39 -61.94 4.07 -1.38
CA ASN A 39 -60.65 3.92 -0.75
C ASN A 39 -59.86 2.91 -1.60
N VAL A 40 -59.33 3.37 -2.73
CA VAL A 40 -58.25 2.68 -3.42
C VAL A 40 -57.09 2.73 -2.44
N PRO A 41 -56.58 1.59 -1.95
CA PRO A 41 -55.40 1.58 -1.11
C PRO A 41 -54.30 2.32 -1.86
N VAL A 42 -53.76 3.39 -1.27
CA VAL A 42 -52.56 4.02 -1.80
C VAL A 42 -51.48 2.95 -1.78
N ALA A 43 -51.06 2.50 -2.97
CA ALA A 43 -49.99 1.53 -3.10
C ALA A 43 -48.77 2.05 -2.32
N THR A 44 -48.19 1.20 -1.47
CA THR A 44 -47.03 1.62 -0.69
C THR A 44 -45.84 1.82 -1.63
N ASP A 45 -45.19 2.98 -1.56
CA ASP A 45 -44.02 3.28 -2.38
C ASP A 45 -42.77 2.56 -1.84
N ASN A 46 -42.35 1.50 -2.54
CA ASN A 46 -41.13 0.74 -2.24
C ASN A 46 -39.91 1.18 -3.08
N SER A 47 -40.01 2.23 -3.90
CA SER A 47 -39.03 2.57 -4.95
C SER A 47 -37.60 2.76 -4.42
N ALA A 48 -37.45 3.48 -3.31
CA ALA A 48 -36.14 3.70 -2.67
C ALA A 48 -35.50 2.40 -2.17
N ALA A 49 -36.27 1.52 -1.53
CA ALA A 49 -35.79 0.24 -1.02
C ALA A 49 -35.39 -0.71 -2.17
N LEU A 50 -36.15 -0.71 -3.27
CA LEU A 50 -35.82 -1.48 -4.47
C LEU A 50 -34.52 -0.99 -5.12
N ASN A 51 -34.31 0.32 -5.21
CA ASN A 51 -33.09 0.92 -5.74
C ASN A 51 -31.87 0.58 -4.85
N ALA A 52 -32.02 0.67 -3.53
CA ALA A 52 -30.96 0.29 -2.60
C ALA A 52 -30.54 -1.18 -2.75
N ALA A 53 -31.52 -2.09 -2.85
CA ALA A 53 -31.26 -3.52 -3.07
C ALA A 53 -30.56 -3.80 -4.41
N GLU A 54 -31.01 -3.17 -5.50
CA GLU A 54 -30.38 -3.31 -6.82
C GLU A 54 -28.95 -2.73 -6.85
N THR A 55 -28.73 -1.60 -6.18
CA THR A 55 -27.40 -1.01 -6.03
C THR A 55 -26.46 -1.95 -5.29
N ALA A 56 -26.92 -2.53 -4.18
CA ALA A 56 -26.14 -3.51 -3.42
C ALA A 56 -25.86 -4.78 -4.24
N ARG A 57 -26.85 -5.27 -5.00
CA ARG A 57 -26.69 -6.41 -5.92
C ARG A 57 -25.59 -6.16 -6.94
N ARG A 58 -25.59 -4.99 -7.59
CA ARG A 58 -24.55 -4.60 -8.56
C ARG A 58 -23.16 -4.51 -7.93
N ALA A 59 -23.07 -4.00 -6.70
CA ALA A 59 -21.82 -3.94 -5.96
C ALA A 59 -21.28 -5.36 -5.63
N ALA A 60 -22.16 -6.29 -5.22
CA ALA A 60 -21.80 -7.68 -5.00
C ALA A 60 -21.31 -8.37 -6.29
N VAL A 61 -21.98 -8.18 -7.42
CA VAL A 61 -21.53 -8.68 -8.74
C VAL A 61 -20.19 -8.07 -9.12
N LYS A 62 -19.99 -6.76 -8.93
CA LYS A 62 -18.72 -6.10 -9.21
C LYS A 62 -17.57 -6.65 -8.36
N ALA A 63 -17.85 -7.05 -7.13
CA ALA A 63 -16.90 -7.74 -6.26
C ALA A 63 -16.67 -9.22 -6.64
N GLY A 64 -17.46 -9.77 -7.56
CA GLY A 64 -17.35 -11.15 -8.04
C GLY A 64 -18.13 -12.18 -7.22
N ALA A 65 -19.08 -11.75 -6.39
CA ALA A 65 -19.84 -12.64 -5.51
C ALA A 65 -20.67 -13.68 -6.28
N ASP A 66 -21.15 -13.35 -7.47
CA ASP A 66 -21.88 -14.25 -8.39
C ASP A 66 -21.03 -15.46 -8.83
N LYS A 67 -19.71 -15.33 -8.79
CA LYS A 67 -18.75 -16.39 -9.14
C LYS A 67 -18.13 -17.06 -7.92
N ALA A 68 -17.81 -16.28 -6.90
CA ALA A 68 -17.13 -16.76 -5.70
C ALA A 68 -18.07 -17.45 -4.70
N ALA A 69 -19.35 -17.03 -4.66
CA ALA A 69 -20.38 -17.56 -3.78
C ALA A 69 -21.72 -17.72 -4.54
N PRO A 70 -21.75 -18.53 -5.62
CA PRO A 70 -22.87 -18.58 -6.55
C PRO A 70 -24.17 -19.03 -5.87
N ASP A 71 -24.09 -19.99 -4.94
CA ASP A 71 -25.28 -20.51 -4.25
C ASP A 71 -25.93 -19.44 -3.36
N GLN A 72 -25.12 -18.72 -2.57
CA GLN A 72 -25.61 -17.65 -1.70
C GLN A 72 -26.10 -16.44 -2.50
N PHE A 73 -25.43 -16.12 -3.61
CA PHE A 73 -25.86 -15.07 -4.52
C PHE A 73 -27.22 -15.43 -5.14
N ASN A 74 -27.36 -16.64 -5.68
CA ASN A 74 -28.60 -17.11 -6.29
C ASN A 74 -29.77 -17.21 -5.29
N ASP A 75 -29.52 -17.62 -4.04
CA ASP A 75 -30.55 -17.59 -2.97
C ASP A 75 -31.02 -16.16 -2.69
N THR A 76 -30.08 -15.20 -2.62
CA THR A 76 -30.41 -13.78 -2.40
C THR A 76 -31.17 -13.19 -3.60
N ASP A 77 -30.78 -13.54 -4.82
CA ASP A 77 -31.46 -13.16 -6.07
C ASP A 77 -32.89 -13.71 -6.13
N ALA A 78 -33.10 -14.97 -5.72
CA ALA A 78 -34.42 -15.56 -5.66
C ALA A 78 -35.35 -14.81 -4.69
N ARG A 79 -34.85 -14.44 -3.51
CA ARG A 79 -35.58 -13.62 -2.52
C ARG A 79 -35.89 -12.24 -3.08
N TYR A 80 -34.91 -11.56 -3.64
CA TYR A 80 -35.09 -10.23 -4.25
C TYR A 80 -36.18 -10.26 -5.33
N ASN A 81 -36.11 -11.21 -6.25
CA ASN A 81 -37.07 -11.35 -7.35
C ASN A 81 -38.50 -11.63 -6.86
N ALA A 82 -38.66 -12.38 -5.76
CA ALA A 82 -39.96 -12.57 -5.12
C ALA A 82 -40.50 -11.26 -4.52
N LEU A 83 -39.66 -10.47 -3.85
CA LEU A 83 -40.04 -9.18 -3.27
C LEU A 83 -40.38 -8.14 -4.35
N VAL A 84 -39.69 -8.14 -5.49
CA VAL A 84 -40.03 -7.29 -6.64
C VAL A 84 -41.45 -7.59 -7.14
N LYS A 85 -41.84 -8.86 -7.22
CA LYS A 85 -43.21 -9.26 -7.63
C LYS A 85 -44.26 -8.78 -6.62
N ARG A 86 -44.02 -8.98 -5.32
CA ARG A 86 -44.92 -8.53 -4.24
C ARG A 86 -45.06 -7.01 -4.19
N SER A 87 -43.96 -6.28 -4.34
CA SER A 87 -43.94 -4.82 -4.45
C SER A 87 -44.80 -4.32 -5.62
N LYS A 88 -44.69 -4.95 -6.80
CA LYS A 88 -45.54 -4.63 -7.97
C LYS A 88 -47.02 -4.93 -7.73
N ALA A 89 -47.35 -5.85 -6.83
CA ALA A 89 -48.72 -6.13 -6.39
C ALA A 89 -49.24 -5.13 -5.34
N GLY A 90 -48.45 -4.13 -4.95
CA GLY A 90 -48.82 -3.08 -4.00
C GLY A 90 -48.52 -3.39 -2.54
N GLU A 91 -47.87 -4.52 -2.24
CA GLU A 91 -47.47 -4.88 -0.88
C GLU A 91 -46.32 -4.00 -0.37
N ASN A 92 -46.37 -3.58 0.90
CA ASN A 92 -45.22 -2.99 1.58
C ASN A 92 -44.20 -4.09 1.92
N VAL A 93 -43.05 -4.07 1.26
CA VAL A 93 -41.97 -5.06 1.43
C VAL A 93 -40.65 -4.41 1.85
N THR A 94 -40.71 -3.19 2.41
CA THR A 94 -39.53 -2.38 2.73
C THR A 94 -38.59 -3.05 3.73
N VAL A 95 -39.13 -3.77 4.71
CA VAL A 95 -38.34 -4.49 5.73
C VAL A 95 -37.61 -5.69 5.10
N GLU A 96 -38.29 -6.48 4.29
CA GLU A 96 -37.66 -7.61 3.61
C GLU A 96 -36.64 -7.17 2.55
N LEU A 97 -36.88 -6.04 1.89
CA LEU A 97 -35.90 -5.43 0.97
C LEU A 97 -34.66 -4.92 1.72
N ALA A 98 -34.80 -4.44 2.96
CA ALA A 98 -33.65 -4.10 3.79
C ALA A 98 -32.81 -5.33 4.15
N ASP A 99 -33.45 -6.47 4.47
CA ASP A 99 -32.75 -7.74 4.73
C ASP A 99 -31.98 -8.21 3.48
N VAL A 100 -32.61 -8.22 2.31
CA VAL A 100 -31.97 -8.59 1.04
C VAL A 100 -30.82 -7.63 0.69
N THR A 101 -30.99 -6.33 0.93
CA THR A 101 -29.92 -5.34 0.75
C THR A 101 -28.72 -5.67 1.63
N ALA A 102 -28.95 -6.01 2.90
CA ALA A 102 -27.89 -6.40 3.82
C ALA A 102 -27.19 -7.70 3.38
N ARG A 103 -27.93 -8.68 2.84
CA ARG A 103 -27.35 -9.91 2.27
C ARG A 103 -26.43 -9.64 1.07
N TYR A 104 -26.83 -8.78 0.13
CA TYR A 104 -25.94 -8.41 -0.97
C TYR A 104 -24.69 -7.69 -0.49
N ARG A 105 -24.82 -6.77 0.46
CA ARG A 105 -23.64 -6.11 1.07
C ARG A 105 -22.74 -7.11 1.79
N ALA A 106 -23.32 -8.11 2.46
CA ALA A 106 -22.55 -9.17 3.10
C ALA A 106 -21.78 -10.00 2.05
N LEU A 107 -22.39 -10.31 0.91
CA LEU A 107 -21.73 -11.03 -0.19
C LEU A 107 -20.58 -10.23 -0.81
N GLU A 108 -20.75 -8.92 -0.97
CA GLU A 108 -19.69 -8.02 -1.41
C GLU A 108 -18.48 -8.07 -0.45
N GLU A 109 -18.72 -7.84 0.84
CA GLU A 109 -17.66 -7.80 1.86
C GLU A 109 -17.03 -9.17 2.07
N TYR A 110 -17.83 -10.25 2.06
CA TYR A 110 -17.33 -11.62 2.17
C TYR A 110 -16.35 -11.94 1.03
N THR A 111 -16.70 -11.58 -0.21
CA THR A 111 -15.86 -11.87 -1.38
C THR A 111 -14.55 -11.08 -1.32
N LYS A 112 -14.62 -9.79 -0.96
CA LYS A 112 -13.43 -8.96 -0.74
C LYS A 112 -12.55 -9.50 0.40
N ALA A 113 -13.16 -9.90 1.51
CA ALA A 113 -12.47 -10.49 2.65
C ALA A 113 -11.77 -11.80 2.30
N ALA A 114 -12.43 -12.70 1.56
CA ALA A 114 -11.83 -13.95 1.09
C ALA A 114 -10.60 -13.69 0.21
N ALA A 115 -10.68 -12.73 -0.72
CA ALA A 115 -9.55 -12.32 -1.56
C ALA A 115 -8.39 -11.74 -0.72
N LEU A 116 -8.68 -10.90 0.27
CA LEU A 116 -7.68 -10.36 1.18
C LEU A 116 -7.01 -11.46 2.00
N LYS A 117 -7.78 -12.41 2.54
CA LYS A 117 -7.23 -13.55 3.29
C LYS A 117 -6.26 -14.36 2.43
N ASN A 118 -6.68 -14.73 1.22
CA ASN A 118 -5.82 -15.49 0.30
C ASN A 118 -4.54 -14.72 -0.03
N ARG A 119 -4.65 -13.42 -0.29
CA ARG A 119 -3.47 -12.58 -0.56
C ARG A 119 -2.53 -12.51 0.64
N ILE A 120 -3.04 -12.37 1.87
CA ILE A 120 -2.20 -12.41 3.08
C ILE A 120 -1.52 -13.77 3.20
N ASP A 121 -2.24 -14.86 2.91
CA ASP A 121 -1.72 -16.22 3.00
C ASP A 121 -0.62 -16.50 1.97
N GLU A 122 -0.81 -16.09 0.72
CA GLU A 122 0.15 -16.22 -0.38
C GLU A 122 1.43 -15.41 -0.12
N LEU A 123 1.30 -14.22 0.48
CA LEU A 123 2.42 -13.37 0.84
C LEU A 123 3.13 -13.82 2.14
N GLY A 124 2.55 -14.77 2.89
CA GLY A 124 3.08 -15.20 4.19
C GLY A 124 2.98 -14.12 5.26
N PHE A 125 1.96 -13.26 5.19
CA PHE A 125 1.85 -12.05 6.01
C PHE A 125 1.06 -12.23 7.32
N GLN A 126 0.60 -13.45 7.63
CA GLN A 126 -0.28 -13.72 8.77
C GLN A 126 0.29 -13.28 10.12
N SER A 127 1.61 -13.38 10.30
CA SER A 127 2.27 -13.06 11.57
C SER A 127 2.44 -11.57 11.84
N TYR A 128 2.43 -10.72 10.81
CA TYR A 128 2.69 -9.28 10.96
C TYR A 128 1.57 -8.53 11.68
N ASP A 129 0.33 -9.02 11.58
CA ASP A 129 -0.80 -8.57 12.40
C ASP A 129 -1.72 -9.75 12.70
N LYS A 130 -1.20 -10.66 13.53
CA LYS A 130 -1.88 -11.90 13.89
C LYS A 130 -3.26 -11.66 14.53
N THR A 131 -3.40 -10.58 15.29
CA THR A 131 -4.66 -10.23 15.96
C THR A 131 -5.76 -9.93 14.94
N ASN A 132 -5.51 -9.01 14.01
CA ASN A 132 -6.51 -8.66 13.00
C ASN A 132 -6.70 -9.77 11.97
N TYR A 133 -5.64 -10.49 11.60
CA TYR A 133 -5.75 -11.67 10.73
C TYR A 133 -6.68 -12.72 11.33
N ASN A 134 -6.46 -13.13 12.58
CA ASN A 134 -7.29 -14.14 13.25
C ASN A 134 -8.74 -13.66 13.42
N LYS A 135 -8.94 -12.40 13.84
CA LYS A 135 -10.26 -11.80 13.96
C LYS A 135 -11.02 -11.87 12.63
N GLY A 136 -10.35 -11.47 11.55
CA GLY A 136 -10.95 -11.46 10.23
C GLY A 136 -11.22 -12.85 9.66
N ALA A 137 -10.29 -13.80 9.81
CA ALA A 137 -10.46 -15.18 9.38
C ALA A 137 -11.60 -15.90 10.13
N ASN A 138 -11.73 -15.65 11.43
CA ASN A 138 -12.82 -16.18 12.25
C ASN A 138 -14.17 -15.58 11.83
N ALA A 139 -14.24 -14.27 11.61
CA ALA A 139 -15.45 -13.60 11.14
C ALA A 139 -15.86 -14.07 9.73
N LEU A 140 -14.89 -14.31 8.84
CA LEU A 140 -15.15 -14.87 7.50
C LEU A 140 -15.79 -16.26 7.61
N SER A 141 -15.25 -17.11 8.49
CA SER A 141 -15.79 -18.44 8.77
C SER A 141 -17.18 -18.38 9.41
N ALA A 142 -17.43 -17.40 10.28
CA ALA A 142 -18.74 -17.17 10.89
C ALA A 142 -19.78 -16.71 9.86
N ALA A 143 -19.42 -15.78 8.97
CA ALA A 143 -20.28 -15.34 7.87
C ALA A 143 -20.68 -16.52 6.96
N GLN A 144 -19.74 -17.42 6.66
CA GLN A 144 -20.03 -18.61 5.87
C GLN A 144 -20.97 -19.61 6.57
N LYS A 145 -20.88 -19.74 7.90
CA LYS A 145 -21.83 -20.56 8.67
C LYS A 145 -23.23 -19.94 8.70
N LEU A 146 -23.31 -18.63 8.94
CA LEU A 146 -24.58 -17.89 8.94
C LEU A 146 -25.25 -17.92 7.57
N SER A 147 -24.49 -18.00 6.47
CA SER A 147 -25.08 -18.02 5.12
C SER A 147 -25.75 -19.34 4.78
N ALA A 148 -25.33 -20.43 5.44
CA ALA A 148 -25.99 -21.73 5.36
C ALA A 148 -27.24 -21.83 6.27
N ASP A 149 -27.35 -20.98 7.28
CA ASP A 149 -28.48 -20.95 8.20
C ASP A 149 -29.61 -20.06 7.68
N LYS A 150 -30.72 -20.69 7.28
CA LYS A 150 -31.90 -19.99 6.74
C LYS A 150 -32.59 -19.08 7.76
N SER A 151 -32.34 -19.26 9.06
CA SER A 151 -32.89 -18.42 10.12
C SER A 151 -32.08 -17.14 10.36
N SER A 152 -30.84 -17.09 9.87
CA SER A 152 -29.96 -15.93 10.00
C SER A 152 -30.44 -14.76 9.14
N THR A 153 -30.38 -13.56 9.70
CA THR A 153 -30.74 -12.30 9.03
C THR A 153 -29.58 -11.77 8.18
N GLY A 154 -29.90 -10.96 7.17
CA GLY A 154 -28.92 -10.22 6.37
C GLY A 154 -28.05 -9.29 7.21
N ALA A 155 -28.58 -8.74 8.32
CA ALA A 155 -27.82 -7.90 9.24
C ALA A 155 -26.70 -8.68 9.95
N GLN A 156 -27.00 -9.88 10.47
CA GLN A 156 -26.00 -10.75 11.12
C GLN A 156 -24.91 -11.19 10.12
N LEU A 157 -25.32 -11.53 8.89
CA LEU A 157 -24.40 -11.84 7.80
C LEU A 157 -23.47 -10.67 7.50
N TYR A 158 -24.03 -9.47 7.35
CA TYR A 158 -23.29 -8.27 7.03
C TYR A 158 -22.30 -7.91 8.15
N GLU A 159 -22.69 -8.01 9.41
CA GLU A 159 -21.81 -7.73 10.55
C GLU A 159 -20.53 -8.59 10.50
N GLN A 160 -20.69 -9.90 10.28
CA GLN A 160 -19.54 -10.82 10.22
C GLN A 160 -18.70 -10.59 8.96
N ALA A 161 -19.33 -10.41 7.80
CA ALA A 161 -18.62 -10.15 6.55
C ALA A 161 -17.84 -8.81 6.60
N HIS A 162 -18.45 -7.76 7.14
CA HIS A 162 -17.80 -6.46 7.32
C HIS A 162 -16.65 -6.53 8.33
N THR A 163 -16.84 -7.25 9.44
CA THR A 163 -15.76 -7.52 10.40
C THR A 163 -14.59 -8.26 9.75
N ALA A 164 -14.89 -9.24 8.89
CA ALA A 164 -13.89 -9.97 8.13
C ALA A 164 -13.09 -9.06 7.20
N TYR A 165 -13.80 -8.28 6.37
CA TYR A 165 -13.18 -7.37 5.40
C TYR A 165 -12.30 -6.32 6.09
N THR A 166 -12.85 -5.61 7.07
CA THR A 166 -12.12 -4.55 7.78
C THR A 166 -10.89 -5.08 8.51
N SER A 167 -11.01 -6.20 9.23
CA SER A 167 -9.89 -6.77 9.98
C SER A 167 -8.80 -7.31 9.05
N LEU A 168 -9.15 -8.04 7.99
CA LEU A 168 -8.15 -8.53 7.03
C LEU A 168 -7.50 -7.39 6.24
N ASN A 169 -8.25 -6.35 5.88
CA ASN A 169 -7.68 -5.18 5.24
C ASN A 169 -6.67 -4.48 6.16
N THR A 170 -7.02 -4.27 7.44
CA THR A 170 -6.07 -3.73 8.43
C THR A 170 -4.84 -4.61 8.58
N ALA A 171 -5.00 -5.94 8.64
CA ALA A 171 -3.88 -6.86 8.76
C ALA A 171 -2.93 -6.77 7.57
N LEU A 172 -3.46 -6.74 6.34
CA LEU A 172 -2.66 -6.60 5.12
C LEU A 172 -1.90 -5.25 5.08
N GLN A 173 -2.58 -4.15 5.42
CA GLN A 173 -1.96 -2.83 5.46
C GLN A 173 -0.85 -2.73 6.51
N ASN A 174 -1.05 -3.29 7.70
CA ASN A 174 -0.04 -3.32 8.75
C ASN A 174 1.16 -4.20 8.36
N ALA A 175 0.92 -5.30 7.65
CA ALA A 175 1.98 -6.14 7.11
C ALA A 175 2.84 -5.38 6.09
N PHE A 176 2.22 -4.73 5.09
CA PHE A 176 2.96 -3.93 4.11
C PHE A 176 3.74 -2.79 4.76
N LYS A 177 3.16 -2.07 5.73
CA LYS A 177 3.86 -1.00 6.46
C LYS A 177 5.09 -1.52 7.19
N THR A 178 4.98 -2.65 7.88
CA THR A 178 6.11 -3.27 8.58
C THR A 178 7.19 -3.71 7.60
N ARG A 179 6.79 -4.43 6.53
CA ARG A 179 7.72 -4.88 5.48
C ARG A 179 8.43 -3.73 4.78
N ALA A 180 7.71 -2.64 4.46
CA ALA A 180 8.30 -1.47 3.83
C ALA A 180 9.37 -0.83 4.73
N ARG A 181 9.14 -0.74 6.05
CA ARG A 181 10.16 -0.25 7.00
C ARG A 181 11.39 -1.15 7.06
N GLU A 182 11.18 -2.47 7.16
CA GLU A 182 12.26 -3.47 7.13
C GLU A 182 13.10 -3.35 5.85
N GLU A 183 12.42 -3.29 4.69
CA GLU A 183 13.08 -3.22 3.39
C GLU A 183 13.80 -1.89 3.20
N ARG A 184 13.23 -0.78 3.70
CA ARG A 184 13.91 0.52 3.70
C ARG A 184 15.23 0.46 4.46
N THR A 185 15.25 -0.12 5.65
CA THR A 185 16.47 -0.30 6.43
C THR A 185 17.47 -1.18 5.69
N ALA A 186 17.01 -2.28 5.08
CA ALA A 186 17.86 -3.16 4.30
C ALA A 186 18.46 -2.45 3.05
N ALA A 187 17.65 -1.65 2.34
CA ALA A 187 18.10 -0.84 1.22
C ALA A 187 19.12 0.22 1.63
N PHE A 188 18.93 0.85 2.79
CA PHE A 188 19.88 1.83 3.33
C PHE A 188 21.22 1.18 3.70
N ASN A 189 21.19 0.00 4.33
CA ASN A 189 22.40 -0.77 4.62
C ASN A 189 23.12 -1.19 3.34
N ALA A 190 22.39 -1.64 2.31
CA ALA A 190 22.97 -1.95 1.01
C ALA A 190 23.62 -0.72 0.36
N LYS A 191 22.98 0.46 0.45
CA LYS A 191 23.58 1.73 0.01
C LYS A 191 24.88 2.01 0.73
N ARG A 192 24.94 1.86 2.07
CA ARG A 192 26.18 2.06 2.84
C ARG A 192 27.30 1.13 2.37
N ASN A 193 26.99 -0.12 2.05
CA ASN A 193 27.96 -1.05 1.49
C ASN A 193 28.44 -0.58 0.11
N ALA A 194 27.53 -0.19 -0.79
CA ALA A 194 27.89 0.36 -2.10
C ALA A 194 28.76 1.64 -1.98
N ASP A 195 28.46 2.51 -1.01
CA ASP A 195 29.24 3.72 -0.73
C ASP A 195 30.67 3.37 -0.25
N SER A 196 30.84 2.30 0.54
CA SER A 196 32.17 1.86 1.00
C SER A 196 33.12 1.44 -0.12
N VAL A 197 32.58 1.06 -1.29
CA VAL A 197 33.36 0.74 -2.49
C VAL A 197 33.35 1.87 -3.53
N TYR A 198 32.88 3.05 -3.13
CA TYR A 198 32.78 4.26 -3.95
C TYR A 198 31.95 4.03 -5.23
N ALA A 199 30.82 3.32 -5.10
CA ALA A 199 29.91 3.04 -6.21
C ALA A 199 29.40 4.30 -6.92
N ALA A 200 29.21 5.40 -6.19
CA ALA A 200 28.81 6.68 -6.75
C ALA A 200 29.81 7.23 -7.79
N VAL A 201 31.10 6.89 -7.66
CA VAL A 201 32.14 7.25 -8.64
C VAL A 201 32.27 6.17 -9.70
N ALA A 202 32.41 4.91 -9.28
CA ALA A 202 32.73 3.81 -10.20
C ALA A 202 31.60 3.48 -11.18
N GLN A 203 30.33 3.63 -10.77
CA GLN A 203 29.16 3.31 -11.59
C GLN A 203 28.01 4.31 -11.33
N LYS A 204 28.30 5.60 -11.52
CA LYS A 204 27.40 6.71 -11.19
C LYS A 204 25.94 6.54 -11.66
N LYS A 205 25.72 6.15 -12.92
CA LYS A 205 24.37 6.02 -13.49
C LYS A 205 23.51 4.98 -12.77
N ALA A 206 24.10 3.82 -12.45
CA ALA A 206 23.39 2.76 -11.74
C ALA A 206 23.17 3.14 -10.26
N TYR A 207 24.15 3.79 -9.64
CA TYR A 207 24.02 4.34 -8.29
C TYR A 207 22.89 5.38 -8.19
N ASP A 208 22.83 6.32 -9.12
CA ASP A 208 21.77 7.34 -9.17
C ASP A 208 20.38 6.71 -9.37
N GLY A 209 20.29 5.62 -10.14
CA GLY A 209 19.07 4.82 -10.29
C GLY A 209 18.59 4.23 -8.95
N GLY A 210 19.49 3.59 -8.19
CA GLY A 210 19.15 3.05 -6.87
C GLY A 210 18.74 4.14 -5.86
N VAL A 211 19.36 5.32 -5.93
CA VAL A 211 18.95 6.48 -5.10
C VAL A 211 17.57 6.99 -5.51
N ALA A 212 17.26 7.03 -6.81
CA ALA A 212 15.94 7.44 -7.30
C ALA A 212 14.86 6.47 -6.82
N ASP A 213 15.07 5.16 -6.95
CA ASP A 213 14.14 4.15 -6.42
C ASP A 213 13.94 4.29 -4.91
N PHE A 214 15.01 4.53 -4.14
CA PHE A 214 14.89 4.75 -2.70
C PHE A 214 14.00 5.96 -2.38
N ARG A 215 14.19 7.09 -3.09
CA ARG A 215 13.37 8.30 -2.91
C ARG A 215 11.93 8.10 -3.35
N SER A 216 11.68 7.32 -4.40
CA SER A 216 10.34 6.89 -4.79
C SER A 216 9.69 6.06 -3.69
N GLY A 217 10.45 5.17 -3.03
CA GLY A 217 10.00 4.44 -1.85
C GLY A 217 9.58 5.35 -0.71
N ASP A 218 10.39 6.36 -0.38
CA ASP A 218 10.06 7.37 0.64
C ASP A 218 8.77 8.14 0.27
N THR A 219 8.60 8.47 -1.01
CA THR A 219 7.41 9.17 -1.51
C THR A 219 6.15 8.29 -1.40
N SER A 220 6.21 7.03 -1.84
CA SER A 220 5.09 6.10 -1.71
C SER A 220 4.73 5.85 -0.24
N TYR A 221 5.74 5.74 0.63
CA TYR A 221 5.51 5.55 2.06
C TYR A 221 4.79 6.76 2.69
N ALA A 222 5.20 7.98 2.32
CA ALA A 222 4.53 9.21 2.74
C ALA A 222 3.08 9.31 2.22
N GLN A 223 2.80 8.78 1.04
CA GLN A 223 1.44 8.71 0.47
C GLN A 223 0.57 7.58 1.05
N GLN A 224 1.06 6.90 2.10
CA GLN A 224 0.43 5.72 2.71
C GLN A 224 0.29 4.51 1.78
N ASP A 225 1.05 4.49 0.68
CA ASP A 225 1.14 3.39 -0.26
C ASP A 225 2.32 2.48 0.09
N ALA A 226 2.15 1.74 1.18
CA ALA A 226 3.21 0.90 1.75
C ALA A 226 3.61 -0.27 0.84
N GLU A 227 2.73 -0.72 -0.06
CA GLU A 227 3.04 -1.78 -1.00
C GLU A 227 4.00 -1.28 -2.09
N ASN A 228 3.72 -0.13 -2.71
CA ASN A 228 4.65 0.45 -3.67
C ASN A 228 5.96 0.90 -2.99
N ALA A 229 5.88 1.39 -1.75
CA ALA A 229 7.09 1.68 -0.97
C ALA A 229 7.98 0.45 -0.81
N LEU A 230 7.40 -0.69 -0.38
CA LEU A 230 8.11 -1.97 -0.28
C LEU A 230 8.77 -2.37 -1.61
N LYS A 231 8.05 -2.24 -2.73
CA LYS A 231 8.60 -2.54 -4.05
C LYS A 231 9.81 -1.67 -4.37
N HIS A 232 9.68 -0.35 -4.24
CA HIS A 232 10.74 0.61 -4.53
C HIS A 232 11.97 0.42 -3.65
N TYR A 233 11.80 0.18 -2.35
CA TYR A 233 12.92 -0.14 -1.47
C TYR A 233 13.61 -1.46 -1.86
N GLY A 234 12.84 -2.47 -2.27
CA GLY A 234 13.41 -3.73 -2.77
C GLY A 234 14.22 -3.57 -4.06
N ASP A 235 13.76 -2.72 -4.98
CA ASP A 235 14.48 -2.42 -6.23
C ASP A 235 15.76 -1.60 -5.95
N ALA A 236 15.70 -0.63 -5.04
CA ALA A 236 16.86 0.11 -4.55
C ALA A 236 17.89 -0.82 -3.90
N ARG A 237 17.47 -1.71 -2.99
CA ARG A 237 18.34 -2.67 -2.31
C ARG A 237 19.09 -3.54 -3.31
N LYS A 238 18.37 -4.18 -4.25
CA LYS A 238 18.98 -5.03 -5.29
C LYS A 238 20.03 -4.27 -6.10
N THR A 239 19.74 -3.02 -6.44
CA THR A 239 20.68 -2.16 -7.18
C THR A 239 21.96 -1.91 -6.39
N PHE A 240 21.85 -1.54 -5.11
CA PHE A 240 23.02 -1.27 -4.28
C PHE A 240 23.82 -2.54 -3.94
N GLU A 241 23.16 -3.67 -3.67
CA GLU A 241 23.82 -4.97 -3.47
C GLU A 241 24.63 -5.38 -4.70
N LYS A 242 24.05 -5.23 -5.89
CA LYS A 242 24.74 -5.51 -7.15
C LYS A 242 25.95 -4.60 -7.36
N LEU A 243 25.80 -3.30 -7.11
CA LEU A 243 26.90 -2.35 -7.21
C LEU A 243 28.06 -2.73 -6.29
N TYR A 244 27.74 -3.10 -5.04
CA TYR A 244 28.75 -3.54 -4.09
C TYR A 244 29.51 -4.77 -4.58
N ALA A 245 28.78 -5.80 -5.03
CA ALA A 245 29.37 -7.04 -5.53
C ALA A 245 30.28 -6.79 -6.75
N ASP A 246 29.74 -6.15 -7.80
CA ASP A 246 30.44 -5.91 -9.07
C ASP A 246 31.72 -5.08 -8.88
N ILE A 247 31.70 -4.09 -7.98
CA ILE A 247 32.86 -3.21 -7.74
C ILE A 247 33.87 -3.88 -6.83
N SER A 248 33.43 -4.62 -5.80
CA SER A 248 34.33 -5.36 -4.92
C SER A 248 35.15 -6.38 -5.70
N GLU A 249 34.52 -7.11 -6.63
CA GLU A 249 35.19 -8.07 -7.50
C GLU A 249 36.25 -7.38 -8.39
N LYS A 250 35.89 -6.29 -9.08
CA LYS A 250 36.82 -5.53 -9.91
C LYS A 250 38.01 -4.98 -9.13
N ARG A 251 37.78 -4.54 -7.89
CA ARG A 251 38.83 -4.05 -6.99
C ARG A 251 39.77 -5.15 -6.54
N ALA A 252 39.25 -6.33 -6.20
CA ALA A 252 40.06 -7.48 -5.87
C ALA A 252 40.96 -7.89 -7.05
N ALA A 253 40.40 -7.96 -8.27
CA ALA A 253 41.16 -8.27 -9.47
C ALA A 253 42.24 -7.22 -9.78
N ALA A 254 41.93 -5.93 -9.60
CA ALA A 254 42.92 -4.86 -9.75
C ALA A 254 44.04 -4.95 -8.70
N GLN A 255 43.72 -5.24 -7.44
CA GLN A 255 44.71 -5.41 -6.39
C GLN A 255 45.64 -6.60 -6.69
N GLU A 256 45.08 -7.73 -7.14
CA GLU A 256 45.87 -8.90 -7.54
C GLU A 256 46.81 -8.57 -8.71
N ALA A 257 46.34 -7.81 -9.70
CA ALA A 257 47.16 -7.37 -10.82
C ALA A 257 48.30 -6.43 -10.36
N ILE A 258 48.02 -5.52 -9.43
CA ILE A 258 49.02 -4.61 -8.83
C ILE A 258 50.08 -5.42 -8.07
N GLU A 259 49.67 -6.38 -7.24
CA GLU A 259 50.62 -7.20 -6.49
C GLU A 259 51.47 -8.09 -7.42
N LYS A 260 50.88 -8.66 -8.48
CA LYS A 260 51.65 -9.37 -9.52
C LYS A 260 52.64 -8.46 -10.24
N ALA A 261 52.26 -7.21 -10.53
CA ALA A 261 53.16 -6.23 -11.14
C ALA A 261 54.31 -5.85 -10.21
N LYS A 262 54.04 -5.61 -8.91
CA LYS A 262 55.08 -5.34 -7.90
C LYS A 262 56.06 -6.50 -7.75
N ALA A 263 55.56 -7.74 -7.73
CA ALA A 263 56.41 -8.93 -7.66
C ALA A 263 57.36 -9.02 -8.86
N LYS A 264 56.86 -8.80 -10.09
CA LYS A 264 57.69 -8.75 -11.30
C LYS A 264 58.71 -7.62 -11.26
N VAL A 265 58.33 -6.43 -10.80
CA VAL A 265 59.26 -5.30 -10.65
C VAL A 265 60.39 -5.65 -9.69
N ALA A 266 60.09 -6.32 -8.57
CA ALA A 266 61.11 -6.79 -7.63
C ALA A 266 62.04 -7.84 -8.26
N GLU A 267 61.52 -8.81 -9.00
CA GLU A 267 62.36 -9.79 -9.72
C GLU A 267 63.28 -9.11 -10.76
N THR A 268 62.75 -8.13 -11.51
CA THR A 268 63.56 -7.39 -12.49
C THR A 268 64.60 -6.49 -11.84
N SER A 269 64.33 -5.94 -10.65
CA SER A 269 65.30 -5.08 -9.96
C SER A 269 66.46 -5.91 -9.42
N GLU A 270 66.21 -7.13 -8.92
CA GLU A 270 67.28 -8.07 -8.54
C GLU A 270 68.16 -8.41 -9.74
N TYR A 271 67.55 -8.66 -10.92
CA TYR A 271 68.30 -8.89 -12.15
C TYR A 271 69.14 -7.67 -12.56
N ALA A 272 68.59 -6.46 -12.48
CA ALA A 272 69.30 -5.22 -12.79
C ALA A 272 70.51 -5.02 -11.87
N VAL A 273 70.34 -5.21 -10.55
CA VAL A 273 71.45 -5.14 -9.57
C VAL A 273 72.54 -6.17 -9.89
N GLN A 274 72.15 -7.38 -10.32
CA GLN A 274 73.12 -8.40 -10.71
C GLN A 274 73.85 -8.04 -12.00
N ALA A 275 73.16 -7.42 -12.96
CA ALA A 275 73.76 -6.91 -14.19
C ALA A 275 74.78 -5.79 -13.91
N ASP A 276 74.43 -4.83 -13.04
CA ASP A 276 75.34 -3.74 -12.63
C ASP A 276 76.61 -4.26 -11.95
N LYS A 277 76.51 -5.32 -11.14
CA LYS A 277 77.68 -5.98 -10.54
C LYS A 277 78.57 -6.65 -11.58
N ASN A 278 77.97 -7.28 -12.58
CA ASN A 278 78.68 -8.10 -13.55
C ASN A 278 79.25 -7.30 -14.74
N ALA A 279 78.62 -6.17 -15.12
CA ALA A 279 79.01 -5.33 -16.25
C ALA A 279 78.61 -3.86 -16.02
N PRO A 280 79.33 -3.12 -15.15
CA PRO A 280 78.99 -1.75 -14.81
C PRO A 280 79.14 -0.81 -16.02
N LEU A 281 78.17 0.08 -16.19
CA LEU A 281 78.22 1.10 -17.23
C LEU A 281 79.23 2.20 -16.86
N SER A 282 80.04 2.63 -17.83
CA SER A 282 81.06 3.67 -17.65
C SER A 282 80.79 4.92 -18.50
N GLY A 283 80.77 6.10 -17.89
CA GLY A 283 80.60 7.40 -18.56
C GLY A 283 79.38 8.19 -18.09
N SER A 284 79.39 9.51 -18.27
CA SER A 284 78.41 10.45 -17.69
C SER A 284 77.24 10.84 -18.61
N ASN A 285 77.16 10.32 -19.83
CA ASN A 285 76.09 10.63 -20.79
C ASN A 285 75.64 9.36 -21.54
N ILE A 286 74.99 8.45 -20.81
CA ILE A 286 74.46 7.21 -21.38
C ILE A 286 73.11 7.50 -22.00
N LYS A 287 72.99 7.29 -23.32
CA LYS A 287 71.76 7.54 -24.07
C LYS A 287 70.61 6.69 -23.51
N GLY A 288 69.56 7.33 -23.00
CA GLY A 288 68.37 6.67 -22.44
C GLY A 288 68.33 6.57 -20.91
N ILE A 289 69.35 7.09 -20.20
CA ILE A 289 69.30 7.29 -18.75
C ILE A 289 69.07 8.78 -18.51
N GLU A 290 67.92 9.10 -17.94
CA GLU A 290 67.54 10.48 -17.61
C GLU A 290 68.24 10.95 -16.34
N ASP A 291 68.29 12.27 -16.16
CA ASP A 291 68.83 12.90 -14.95
C ASP A 291 68.05 12.44 -13.70
N GLU A 292 68.73 12.31 -12.56
CA GLU A 292 68.15 11.75 -11.32
C GLU A 292 66.93 12.53 -10.80
N ASN A 293 66.80 13.79 -11.23
CA ASN A 293 65.71 14.70 -10.87
C ASN A 293 64.63 14.81 -11.96
N ALA A 294 64.70 14.01 -13.02
CA ALA A 294 63.72 14.05 -14.08
C ALA A 294 62.34 13.59 -13.57
N VAL A 295 61.34 14.46 -13.69
CA VAL A 295 59.95 14.13 -13.39
C VAL A 295 59.41 13.29 -14.55
N LEU A 296 59.42 11.96 -14.37
CA LEU A 296 59.04 11.01 -15.42
C LEU A 296 57.51 10.89 -15.61
N LEU A 297 56.72 11.25 -14.59
CA LEU A 297 55.26 11.19 -14.61
C LEU A 297 54.67 12.42 -13.91
N LYS A 298 53.62 12.99 -14.50
CA LYS A 298 52.85 14.08 -13.87
C LYS A 298 52.07 13.52 -12.69
N ALA A 299 52.03 14.25 -11.57
CA ALA A 299 51.14 13.92 -10.46
C ALA A 299 49.68 14.15 -10.89
N GLU A 300 48.86 13.10 -10.85
CA GLU A 300 47.42 13.23 -11.03
C GLU A 300 46.74 13.49 -9.69
N THR A 301 45.93 14.55 -9.62
CA THR A 301 45.06 14.83 -8.47
C THR A 301 43.66 14.29 -8.74
N TYR A 302 43.16 13.43 -7.86
CA TYR A 302 41.80 12.89 -7.92
C TYR A 302 40.89 13.60 -6.90
N ASP A 303 39.64 13.86 -7.29
CA ASP A 303 38.63 14.38 -6.37
C ASP A 303 38.33 13.37 -5.25
N ASP A 304 38.06 13.89 -4.06
CA ASP A 304 37.67 13.09 -2.90
C ASP A 304 36.38 12.31 -3.18
N PRO A 305 36.45 10.97 -3.30
CA PRO A 305 35.32 10.16 -3.73
C PRO A 305 34.20 10.09 -2.68
N THR A 306 34.46 10.52 -1.43
CA THR A 306 33.42 10.62 -0.39
C THR A 306 32.39 11.72 -0.68
N LYS A 307 32.77 12.74 -1.48
CA LYS A 307 31.87 13.83 -1.88
C LYS A 307 30.86 13.44 -2.97
N ALA A 308 31.06 12.31 -3.64
CA ALA A 308 30.16 11.82 -4.68
C ALA A 308 28.93 11.09 -4.12
N ALA A 309 28.96 10.66 -2.85
CA ALA A 309 27.85 9.95 -2.22
C ALA A 309 26.67 10.89 -1.98
N GLN A 310 25.53 10.60 -2.60
CA GLN A 310 24.30 11.35 -2.34
C GLN A 310 23.75 11.06 -0.94
N ALA A 311 23.35 12.11 -0.22
CA ALA A 311 22.68 12.00 1.07
C ALA A 311 21.26 11.45 0.90
N VAL A 312 20.96 10.42 1.69
CA VAL A 312 19.63 9.85 1.90
C VAL A 312 19.47 9.72 3.41
N PRO A 313 18.39 10.23 4.02
CA PRO A 313 18.23 10.21 5.46
C PRO A 313 18.10 8.76 5.97
N GLU A 314 18.80 8.44 7.05
CA GLU A 314 18.78 7.11 7.69
C GLU A 314 17.39 6.77 8.24
N THR A 315 16.65 7.79 8.72
CA THR A 315 15.29 7.66 9.26
C THR A 315 14.31 8.59 8.55
N ILE A 316 13.08 8.14 8.32
CA ILE A 316 11.92 9.02 8.08
C ILE A 316 11.09 9.04 9.36
N SER A 317 10.68 10.22 9.81
CA SER A 317 9.74 10.32 10.93
C SER A 317 8.31 10.04 10.46
N ASP A 318 7.52 9.30 11.25
CA ASP A 318 6.09 9.07 10.97
C ASP A 318 5.29 10.40 10.90
N THR A 319 5.87 11.51 11.37
CA THR A 319 5.30 12.87 11.36
C THR A 319 5.48 13.60 10.02
N GLU A 320 6.45 13.22 9.19
CA GLU A 320 6.67 13.81 7.86
C GLU A 320 5.87 13.10 6.75
N ALA A 321 5.42 11.87 7.00
CA ALA A 321 4.52 11.10 6.14
C ALA A 321 3.05 11.56 6.18
N ALA A 322 2.75 12.67 6.86
CA ALA A 322 1.39 13.20 7.05
C ALA A 322 1.22 14.66 6.61
N LYS A 323 2.18 15.20 5.83
CA LYS A 323 2.06 16.51 5.18
C LYS A 323 1.71 16.38 3.70
#